data_AF-A0A9K3LHR6-F1
#
_entry.id   AF-A0A9K3LHR6-F1
#
_cell.length_a   1.000
_cell.length_b   1.000
_cell.length_c   1.000
_cell.angle_alpha   90.00
_cell.angle_beta   90.00
_cell.angle_gamma   90.00
#
_symmetry.space_group_name_H-M   'P 1'
#
loop_
_entity.id
_entity.type
_entity.pdbx_description
1 polymer ?
#
loop_
_entity_poly.entity_id
_entity_poly.type
_entity_poly.pdbx_seq_one_letter_code
_entity_poly.pdbx_strand_id
1 'polypeptide(L)'
;MSSSALSVSDLAAKLFVQRAMESSNSPKSVLSFFFGLDFTAPSDEYKPAMRDGLPLREMQGIWYGGGNDYDKMCQAFIPTIRSVVGDRKGLREKMPDEYKLWNDSVDGIMSQVLLCDQLTRNAFRGTEEAFQYDTVGEELVRQLVDDFFQDNPQSQSVPGEIYPPYVSFMVTALMHSENVENLNLASDLLAASIQRFKDREIAMNSLKFQVGFLEDHRSIIDRFGRYPHRNSKLGRENTTEEQAWLEDKEKLPVWAKSQG
;
A
#
# COMPACT_ATOMS: atom_id res chain seq x y z
N MET A 1 15.93 23.64 2.63
CA MET A 1 16.14 23.30 1.22
C MET A 1 15.04 22.33 0.82
N SER A 2 14.20 22.70 -0.13
CA SER A 2 13.10 21.86 -0.63
C SER A 2 13.72 20.65 -1.33
N SER A 3 13.86 19.48 -0.68
CA SER A 3 14.23 18.27 -1.42
C SER A 3 13.04 17.88 -2.29
N SER A 4 13.27 17.86 -3.60
CA SER A 4 12.31 17.46 -4.61
C SER A 4 11.92 15.99 -4.44
N ALA A 5 10.75 15.62 -4.95
CA ALA A 5 10.36 14.21 -5.08
C ALA A 5 11.47 13.42 -5.79
N LEU A 6 11.72 12.19 -5.32
CA LEU A 6 12.69 11.26 -5.86
C LEU A 6 12.23 10.82 -7.27
N SER A 7 13.13 10.75 -8.23
CA SER A 7 12.84 10.11 -9.52
C SER A 7 13.03 8.60 -9.46
N VAL A 8 12.41 7.85 -10.39
CA VAL A 8 12.62 6.39 -10.51
C VAL A 8 14.10 6.06 -10.72
N SER A 9 14.83 6.87 -11.50
CA SER A 9 16.28 6.70 -11.69
C SER A 9 17.08 6.93 -10.41
N ASP A 10 16.70 7.92 -9.59
CA ASP A 10 17.37 8.17 -8.31
C ASP A 10 17.12 7.02 -7.32
N LEU A 11 15.91 6.44 -7.33
CA LEU A 11 15.60 5.26 -6.53
C LEU A 11 16.43 4.05 -6.99
N ALA A 12 16.45 3.77 -8.29
CA ALA A 12 17.18 2.64 -8.87
C ALA A 12 18.70 2.73 -8.67
N ALA A 13 19.25 3.93 -8.54
CA ALA A 13 20.68 4.14 -8.26
C ALA A 13 21.08 3.81 -6.82
N LYS A 14 20.13 3.68 -5.87
CA LYS A 14 20.44 3.37 -4.47
C LYS A 14 20.84 1.90 -4.32
N LEU A 15 22.02 1.65 -3.76
CA LEU A 15 22.54 0.28 -3.58
C LEU A 15 21.62 -0.63 -2.77
N PHE A 16 20.95 -0.10 -1.73
CA PHE A 16 20.01 -0.91 -0.95
C PHE A 16 18.73 -1.28 -1.73
N VAL A 17 18.32 -0.45 -2.70
CA VAL A 17 17.19 -0.76 -3.60
C VAL A 17 17.58 -1.87 -4.57
N GLN A 18 18.79 -1.81 -5.13
CA GLN A 18 19.33 -2.87 -6.00
C GLN A 18 19.37 -4.21 -5.25
N ARG A 19 19.94 -4.22 -4.03
CA ARG A 19 19.93 -5.42 -3.17
C ARG A 19 18.52 -5.91 -2.84
N ALA A 20 17.59 -5.00 -2.56
CA ALA A 20 16.20 -5.34 -2.27
C ALA A 20 15.51 -6.01 -3.48
N MET A 21 15.84 -5.60 -4.70
CA MET A 21 15.33 -6.23 -5.92
C MET A 21 16.00 -7.57 -6.21
N GLU A 22 17.31 -7.70 -5.97
CA GLU A 22 18.04 -8.96 -6.14
C GLU A 22 17.64 -10.02 -5.12
N SER A 23 17.25 -9.60 -3.91
CA SER A 23 16.83 -10.46 -2.80
C SER A 23 15.49 -9.97 -2.22
N SER A 24 14.43 -10.11 -3.03
CA SER A 24 13.09 -9.59 -2.73
C SER A 24 12.27 -10.40 -1.71
N ASN A 25 12.86 -11.42 -1.10
CA ASN A 25 12.21 -12.41 -0.23
C ASN A 25 12.25 -12.05 1.27
N SER A 26 12.25 -10.77 1.63
CA SER A 26 12.19 -10.35 3.03
C SER A 26 11.35 -9.09 3.23
N PRO A 27 10.72 -8.91 4.42
CA PRO A 27 10.01 -7.67 4.75
C PRO A 27 10.89 -6.43 4.58
N LYS A 28 12.15 -6.50 5.01
CA LYS A 28 13.11 -5.40 4.90
C LYS A 28 13.39 -5.01 3.46
N SER A 29 13.46 -5.98 2.53
CA SER A 29 13.64 -5.70 1.11
C SER A 29 12.42 -4.96 0.55
N VAL A 30 11.22 -5.45 0.84
CA VAL A 30 9.96 -4.80 0.40
C VAL A 30 9.85 -3.38 0.95
N LEU A 31 10.05 -3.20 2.25
CA LEU A 31 9.97 -1.89 2.90
C LEU A 31 11.04 -0.93 2.38
N SER A 32 12.27 -1.43 2.17
CA SER A 32 13.36 -0.58 1.67
C SER A 32 13.10 -0.07 0.25
N PHE A 33 12.66 -0.98 -0.62
CA PHE A 33 12.28 -0.66 -1.98
C PHE A 33 11.14 0.35 -2.02
N PHE A 34 10.07 0.06 -1.28
CA PHE A 34 8.82 0.80 -1.39
C PHE A 34 8.91 2.19 -0.75
N PHE A 35 9.55 2.31 0.41
CA PHE A 35 9.69 3.60 1.12
C PHE A 35 10.95 4.38 0.77
N GLY A 36 11.86 3.82 -0.03
CA GLY A 36 13.09 4.50 -0.46
C GLY A 36 14.08 4.78 0.68
N LEU A 37 14.02 3.99 1.76
CA LEU A 37 14.88 4.04 2.95
C LEU A 37 15.57 2.68 3.17
N ASP A 38 16.74 2.63 3.79
CA ASP A 38 17.41 1.34 4.03
C ASP A 38 16.94 0.70 5.35
N PHE A 39 15.98 -0.23 5.29
CA PHE A 39 15.51 -1.01 6.45
C PHE A 39 16.50 -2.11 6.89
N THR A 40 17.60 -2.31 6.15
CA THR A 40 18.69 -3.21 6.55
C THR A 40 19.72 -2.51 7.42
N ALA A 41 19.75 -1.17 7.41
CA ALA A 41 20.56 -0.35 8.30
C ALA A 41 20.07 -0.38 9.76
N PRO A 42 20.91 0.02 10.73
CA PRO A 42 20.50 0.29 12.11
C PRO A 42 19.23 1.14 12.19
N SER A 43 18.35 0.82 13.14
CA SER A 43 16.99 1.39 13.17
C SER A 43 16.94 2.90 13.40
N ASP A 44 17.95 3.46 14.04
CA ASP A 44 18.13 4.89 14.25
C ASP A 44 18.42 5.66 12.95
N GLU A 45 18.84 4.98 11.88
CA GLU A 45 19.09 5.62 10.58
C GLU A 45 17.81 5.85 9.75
N TYR A 46 16.80 5.00 9.86
CA TYR A 46 15.56 5.13 9.07
C TYR A 46 14.30 5.49 9.88
N LYS A 47 14.20 5.10 11.16
CA LYS A 47 12.99 5.35 11.96
C LYS A 47 12.65 6.83 12.11
N PRO A 48 13.60 7.77 12.29
CA PRO A 48 13.28 9.19 12.34
C PRO A 48 12.56 9.67 11.06
N ALA A 49 13.02 9.24 9.88
CA ALA A 49 12.40 9.56 8.60
C ALA A 49 11.00 8.95 8.47
N MET A 50 10.82 7.70 8.90
CA MET A 50 9.50 7.05 8.93
C MET A 50 8.52 7.77 9.86
N ARG A 51 8.95 8.14 11.08
CA ARG A 51 8.14 8.87 12.07
C ARG A 51 7.75 10.27 11.61
N ASP A 52 8.58 10.93 10.82
CA ASP A 52 8.27 12.24 10.24
C ASP A 52 7.32 12.14 9.04
N GLY A 53 7.25 10.98 8.40
CA GLY A 53 6.51 10.78 7.17
C GLY A 53 7.31 11.16 5.93
N LEU A 54 8.64 11.21 6.00
CA LEU A 54 9.51 11.62 4.89
C LEU A 54 9.22 10.85 3.57
N PRO A 55 9.00 9.52 3.58
CA PRO A 55 8.64 8.81 2.34
C PRO A 55 7.39 9.36 1.67
N LEU A 56 6.41 9.85 2.42
CA LEU A 56 5.17 10.45 1.88
C LEU A 56 5.43 11.67 1.01
N ARG A 57 6.55 12.36 1.21
CA ARG A 57 6.98 13.47 0.36
C ARG A 57 7.90 13.03 -0.75
N GLU A 58 8.88 12.18 -0.44
CA GLU A 58 9.96 11.85 -1.38
C GLU A 58 9.50 10.84 -2.44
N MET A 59 8.69 9.85 -2.06
CA MET A 59 8.26 8.78 -2.96
C MET A 59 6.95 9.08 -3.71
N GLN A 60 6.24 10.17 -3.37
CA GLN A 60 4.92 10.47 -3.97
C GLN A 60 4.92 10.50 -5.50
N GLY A 61 6.00 11.02 -6.11
CA GLY A 61 6.14 11.10 -7.57
C GLY A 61 6.31 9.72 -8.22
N ILE A 62 6.85 8.75 -7.47
CA ILE A 62 7.04 7.37 -7.92
C ILE A 62 5.76 6.57 -7.74
N TRP A 63 5.13 6.64 -6.55
CA TRP A 63 3.91 5.89 -6.26
C TRP A 63 2.72 6.32 -7.12
N TYR A 64 2.57 7.62 -7.36
CA TYR A 64 1.39 8.18 -8.04
C TYR A 64 1.67 8.71 -9.45
N GLY A 65 2.93 8.76 -9.88
CA GLY A 65 3.31 9.26 -11.21
C GLY A 65 3.07 8.27 -12.35
N GLY A 66 2.91 6.97 -12.03
CA GLY A 66 2.81 5.91 -13.02
C GLY A 66 4.07 5.72 -13.86
N GLY A 67 3.97 4.90 -14.90
CA GLY A 67 5.04 4.72 -15.90
C GLY A 67 5.78 3.39 -15.81
N ASN A 68 6.27 2.96 -16.98
CA ASN A 68 6.76 1.60 -17.19
C ASN A 68 8.04 1.27 -16.41
N ASP A 69 8.84 2.25 -15.99
CA ASP A 69 10.14 1.97 -15.37
C ASP A 69 9.99 1.53 -13.91
N TYR A 70 9.09 2.14 -13.14
CA TYR A 70 8.79 1.66 -11.79
C TYR A 70 8.07 0.31 -11.81
N ASP A 71 7.18 0.09 -12.79
CA ASP A 71 6.53 -1.21 -12.99
C ASP A 71 7.55 -2.33 -13.26
N LYS A 72 8.55 -2.09 -14.12
CA LYS A 72 9.65 -3.03 -14.36
C LYS A 72 10.42 -3.34 -13.07
N MET A 73 10.67 -2.35 -12.22
CA MET A 73 11.33 -2.59 -10.93
C MET A 73 10.46 -3.45 -10.00
N CYS A 74 9.14 -3.24 -9.99
CA CYS A 74 8.20 -4.02 -9.19
C CYS A 74 8.14 -5.50 -9.62
N GLN A 75 8.48 -5.83 -10.87
CA GLN A 75 8.51 -7.23 -11.33
C GLN A 75 9.49 -8.11 -10.54
N ALA A 76 10.53 -7.53 -9.94
CA ALA A 76 11.46 -8.26 -9.05
C ALA A 76 10.78 -8.89 -7.83
N PHE A 77 9.58 -8.40 -7.45
CA PHE A 77 8.81 -8.88 -6.30
C PHE A 77 7.75 -9.93 -6.68
N ILE A 78 7.54 -10.24 -7.97
CA ILE A 78 6.54 -11.25 -8.41
C ILE A 78 6.72 -12.61 -7.71
N PRO A 79 7.93 -13.18 -7.59
CA PRO A 79 8.11 -14.44 -6.87
C PRO A 79 7.63 -14.35 -5.43
N THR A 80 7.99 -13.27 -4.73
CA THR A 80 7.60 -13.00 -3.34
C THR A 80 6.09 -12.80 -3.20
N ILE A 81 5.45 -12.08 -4.12
CA ILE A 81 3.99 -11.90 -4.10
C ILE A 81 3.30 -13.28 -4.15
N ARG A 82 3.67 -14.11 -5.12
CA ARG A 82 3.04 -15.42 -5.30
C ARG A 82 3.35 -16.40 -4.16
N SER A 83 4.56 -16.39 -3.60
CA SER A 83 4.93 -17.29 -2.52
C SER A 83 4.40 -16.84 -1.15
N VAL A 84 4.46 -15.54 -0.85
CA VAL A 84 4.13 -15.01 0.48
C VAL A 84 2.64 -14.77 0.61
N VAL A 85 2.03 -14.02 -0.32
CA VAL A 85 0.61 -13.66 -0.22
C VAL A 85 -0.29 -14.60 -1.02
N GLY A 86 0.23 -15.22 -2.08
CA GLY A 86 -0.51 -16.19 -2.89
C GLY A 86 -0.65 -17.59 -2.27
N ASP A 87 0.29 -18.05 -1.45
CA ASP A 87 0.24 -19.34 -0.74
C ASP A 87 0.52 -19.17 0.76
N ARG A 88 -0.15 -18.22 1.45
CA ARG A 88 0.04 -17.97 2.90
C ARG A 88 -0.08 -19.23 3.74
N LYS A 89 -1.04 -20.10 3.40
CA LYS A 89 -1.24 -21.37 4.10
C LYS A 89 -0.05 -22.30 3.89
N GLY A 90 0.41 -22.48 2.65
CA GLY A 90 1.59 -23.29 2.35
C GLY A 90 2.86 -22.71 2.95
N LEU A 91 3.02 -21.38 2.99
CA LEU A 91 4.13 -20.71 3.67
C LEU A 91 4.14 -21.09 5.16
N ARG A 92 2.99 -20.98 5.83
CA ARG A 92 2.84 -21.34 7.25
C ARG A 92 3.15 -22.81 7.53
N GLU A 93 2.68 -23.70 6.67
CA GLU A 93 2.79 -25.16 6.87
C GLU A 93 4.17 -25.72 6.49
N LYS A 94 4.77 -25.20 5.41
CA LYS A 94 6.02 -25.75 4.83
C LYS A 94 7.27 -25.00 5.28
N MET A 95 7.16 -23.69 5.54
CA MET A 95 8.28 -22.81 5.88
C MET A 95 7.93 -21.95 7.12
N PRO A 96 7.71 -22.56 8.30
CA PRO A 96 7.20 -21.86 9.48
C PRO A 96 8.12 -20.71 9.94
N ASP A 97 9.43 -20.84 9.80
CA ASP A 97 10.37 -19.76 10.16
C ASP A 97 10.27 -18.59 9.19
N GLU A 98 10.12 -18.86 7.88
CA GLU A 98 9.88 -17.81 6.89
C GLU A 98 8.53 -17.13 7.14
N TYR A 99 7.48 -17.91 7.42
CA TYR A 99 6.17 -17.38 7.78
C TYR A 99 6.23 -16.39 8.95
N LYS A 100 7.00 -16.71 10.00
CA LYS A 100 7.20 -15.82 11.15
C LYS A 100 7.85 -14.50 10.79
N LEU A 101 8.79 -14.49 9.84
CA LEU A 101 9.41 -13.23 9.37
C LEU A 101 8.35 -12.23 8.89
N TRP A 102 7.29 -12.72 8.25
CA TRP A 102 6.22 -11.89 7.70
C TRP A 102 5.09 -11.61 8.68
N ASN A 103 4.84 -12.46 9.69
CA ASN A 103 3.62 -12.39 10.50
C ASN A 103 3.85 -12.04 11.98
N ASP A 104 5.09 -12.01 12.48
CA ASP A 104 5.39 -11.77 13.90
C ASP A 104 5.81 -10.31 14.20
N SER A 105 5.61 -9.37 13.27
CA SER A 105 5.90 -7.94 13.50
C SER A 105 5.06 -7.02 12.64
N VAL A 106 4.90 -5.77 13.08
CA VAL A 106 4.23 -4.71 12.29
C VAL A 106 4.88 -4.55 10.90
N ASP A 107 6.22 -4.50 10.84
CA ASP A 107 6.97 -4.37 9.59
C ASP A 107 6.72 -5.56 8.65
N GLY A 108 6.69 -6.77 9.21
CA GLY A 108 6.34 -7.99 8.48
C GLY A 108 4.95 -7.91 7.85
N ILE A 109 3.94 -7.59 8.64
CA ILE A 109 2.56 -7.52 8.17
C ILE A 109 2.38 -6.38 7.18
N MET A 110 2.96 -5.21 7.45
CA MET A 110 2.89 -4.07 6.53
C MET A 110 3.55 -4.40 5.18
N SER A 111 4.67 -5.12 5.18
CA SER A 111 5.29 -5.55 3.92
C SER A 111 4.38 -6.48 3.10
N GLN A 112 3.59 -7.34 3.76
CA GLN A 112 2.57 -8.14 3.08
C GLN A 112 1.43 -7.28 2.53
N VAL A 113 0.96 -6.25 3.27
CA VAL A 113 -0.04 -5.29 2.76
C VAL A 113 0.45 -4.62 1.47
N LEU A 114 1.71 -4.19 1.43
CA LEU A 114 2.31 -3.60 0.24
C LEU A 114 2.41 -4.59 -0.92
N LEU A 115 2.75 -5.86 -0.64
CA LEU A 115 2.77 -6.92 -1.65
C LEU A 115 1.38 -7.21 -2.20
N CYS A 116 0.32 -7.20 -1.37
CA CYS A 116 -1.06 -7.47 -1.78
C CYS A 116 -1.66 -6.35 -2.62
N ASP A 117 -1.44 -5.10 -2.23
CA ASP A 117 -2.18 -3.95 -2.77
C ASP A 117 -1.32 -3.09 -3.71
N GLN A 118 -0.18 -2.60 -3.25
CA GLN A 118 0.60 -1.61 -3.99
C GLN A 118 1.45 -2.26 -5.08
N LEU A 119 2.28 -3.24 -4.73
CA LEU A 119 3.21 -3.86 -5.68
C LEU A 119 2.49 -4.69 -6.75
N THR A 120 1.34 -5.30 -6.45
CA THR A 120 0.51 -6.00 -7.45
C THR A 120 -0.02 -5.06 -8.52
N ARG A 121 -0.49 -3.87 -8.15
CA ARG A 121 -0.98 -2.82 -9.07
C ARG A 121 0.08 -2.30 -10.05
N ASN A 122 1.36 -2.45 -9.71
CA ASN A 122 2.49 -2.11 -10.59
C ASN A 122 3.04 -3.34 -11.34
N ALA A 123 3.30 -4.44 -10.64
CA ALA A 123 3.91 -5.65 -11.20
C ALA A 123 3.00 -6.38 -12.19
N PHE A 124 1.68 -6.28 -12.01
CA PHE A 124 0.66 -6.95 -12.81
C PHE A 124 -0.31 -5.97 -13.47
N ARG A 125 0.11 -4.71 -13.68
CA ARG A 125 -0.74 -3.64 -14.24
C ARG A 125 -1.53 -4.12 -15.46
N GLY A 126 -2.82 -3.80 -15.47
CA GLY A 126 -3.71 -4.14 -16.58
C GLY A 126 -4.11 -5.61 -16.65
N THR A 127 -3.83 -6.42 -15.62
CA THR A 127 -4.27 -7.83 -15.52
C THR A 127 -5.18 -8.05 -14.31
N GLU A 128 -5.79 -9.22 -14.21
CA GLU A 128 -6.61 -9.62 -13.05
C GLU A 128 -5.80 -9.76 -11.75
N GLU A 129 -4.54 -10.20 -11.87
CA GLU A 129 -3.65 -10.47 -10.73
C GLU A 129 -3.29 -9.19 -9.96
N ALA A 130 -3.46 -8.02 -10.58
CA ALA A 130 -3.32 -6.72 -9.91
C ALA A 130 -4.30 -6.51 -8.74
N PHE A 131 -5.44 -7.21 -8.75
CA PHE A 131 -6.51 -7.09 -7.75
C PHE A 131 -6.74 -8.38 -6.96
N GLN A 132 -6.11 -9.49 -7.38
CA GLN A 132 -6.38 -10.83 -6.87
C GLN A 132 -6.14 -10.99 -5.36
N TYR A 133 -5.24 -10.18 -4.80
CA TYR A 133 -4.83 -10.30 -3.39
C TYR A 133 -5.42 -9.21 -2.49
N ASP A 134 -6.37 -8.40 -2.99
CA ASP A 134 -6.98 -7.29 -2.23
C ASP A 134 -7.56 -7.78 -0.89
N THR A 135 -8.37 -8.84 -0.88
CA THR A 135 -8.97 -9.40 0.36
C THR A 135 -7.93 -9.83 1.39
N VAL A 136 -6.80 -10.40 0.94
CA VAL A 136 -5.70 -10.78 1.84
C VAL A 136 -5.07 -9.52 2.45
N GLY A 137 -4.88 -8.47 1.64
CA GLY A 137 -4.41 -7.16 2.11
C GLY A 137 -5.35 -6.53 3.14
N GLU A 138 -6.66 -6.58 2.90
CA GLU A 138 -7.68 -6.05 3.82
C GLU A 138 -7.65 -6.74 5.19
N GLU A 139 -7.52 -8.07 5.23
CA GLU A 139 -7.40 -8.83 6.48
C GLU A 139 -6.16 -8.43 7.28
N LEU A 140 -5.01 -8.28 6.60
CA LEU A 140 -3.76 -7.84 7.21
C LEU A 140 -3.86 -6.41 7.73
N VAL A 141 -4.52 -5.52 7.00
CA VAL A 141 -4.74 -4.14 7.45
C VAL A 141 -5.63 -4.12 8.70
N ARG A 142 -6.71 -4.91 8.74
CA ARG A 142 -7.58 -4.98 9.93
C ARG A 142 -6.82 -5.37 11.18
N GLN A 143 -5.90 -6.32 11.08
CA GLN A 143 -5.01 -6.68 12.19
C GLN A 143 -4.16 -5.47 12.66
N LEU A 144 -3.55 -4.74 11.72
CA LEU A 144 -2.76 -3.55 12.08
C LEU A 144 -3.62 -2.39 12.61
N VAL A 145 -4.87 -2.26 12.16
CA VAL A 145 -5.81 -1.25 12.67
C VAL A 145 -6.19 -1.57 14.12
N ASP A 146 -6.48 -2.83 14.43
CA ASP A 146 -6.76 -3.26 15.80
C ASP A 146 -5.58 -2.92 16.73
N ASP A 147 -4.34 -3.16 16.28
CA ASP A 147 -3.11 -2.81 17.00
C ASP A 147 -2.87 -1.30 17.10
N PHE A 148 -3.26 -0.54 16.07
CA PHE A 148 -3.18 0.92 16.05
C PHE A 148 -4.08 1.53 17.13
N PHE A 149 -5.27 0.99 17.34
CA PHE A 149 -6.21 1.51 18.34
C PHE A 149 -5.94 1.01 19.77
N GLN A 150 -4.93 0.16 19.99
CA GLN A 150 -4.49 -0.19 21.34
C GLN A 150 -3.71 0.96 21.99
N ASP A 151 -4.16 1.39 23.16
CA ASP A 151 -3.43 2.38 23.97
C ASP A 151 -2.21 1.78 24.70
N ASN A 152 -2.24 0.47 24.94
CA ASN A 152 -1.16 -0.27 25.59
C ASN A 152 -0.37 -1.09 24.55
N PRO A 153 0.95 -0.87 24.38
CA PRO A 153 1.79 -1.70 23.53
C PRO A 153 1.76 -3.19 23.85
N GLN A 154 1.49 -3.59 25.11
CA GLN A 154 1.36 -5.01 25.48
C GLN A 154 0.04 -5.65 25.02
N SER A 155 -0.95 -4.83 24.63
CA SER A 155 -2.22 -5.30 24.07
C SER A 155 -2.16 -5.51 22.56
N GLN A 156 -1.07 -5.13 21.90
CA GLN A 156 -0.88 -5.32 20.46
C GLN A 156 -0.62 -6.80 20.15
N SER A 157 -1.18 -7.26 19.03
CA SER A 157 -1.06 -8.62 18.55
C SER A 157 0.37 -8.95 18.09
N VAL A 158 1.08 -7.96 17.55
CA VAL A 158 2.47 -8.08 17.11
C VAL A 158 3.32 -6.90 17.57
N PRO A 159 4.62 -7.12 17.85
CA PRO A 159 5.52 -6.03 18.19
C PRO A 159 5.84 -5.14 16.98
N GLY A 160 5.99 -3.84 17.23
CA GLY A 160 6.48 -2.89 16.24
C GLY A 160 5.89 -1.49 16.43
N GLU A 161 6.17 -0.61 15.50
CA GLU A 161 5.68 0.77 15.51
C GLU A 161 4.94 1.03 14.20
N ILE A 162 3.73 1.60 14.30
CA ILE A 162 2.94 1.97 13.12
C ILE A 162 3.26 3.41 12.75
N TYR A 163 3.97 3.59 11.64
CA TYR A 163 4.41 4.89 11.15
C TYR A 163 3.33 5.60 10.30
N PRO A 164 3.38 6.93 10.14
CA PRO A 164 2.47 7.63 9.24
C PRO A 164 2.47 7.11 7.79
N PRO A 165 3.62 6.77 7.16
CA PRO A 165 3.61 6.12 5.86
C PRO A 165 2.89 4.77 5.85
N TYR A 166 2.96 3.98 6.93
CA TYR A 166 2.23 2.70 7.01
C TYR A 166 0.73 2.93 7.03
N VAL A 167 0.26 3.85 7.88
CA VAL A 167 -1.14 4.26 7.94
C VAL A 167 -1.64 4.72 6.57
N SER A 168 -0.87 5.55 5.86
CA SER A 168 -1.24 6.04 4.54
C SER A 168 -1.56 4.89 3.56
N PHE A 169 -0.78 3.80 3.58
CA PHE A 169 -1.03 2.64 2.73
C PHE A 169 -2.03 1.63 3.30
N MET A 170 -2.23 1.58 4.62
CA MET A 170 -3.36 0.88 5.24
C MET A 170 -4.69 1.51 4.81
N VAL A 171 -4.78 2.85 4.86
CA VAL A 171 -5.94 3.62 4.38
C VAL A 171 -6.15 3.38 2.89
N THR A 172 -5.10 3.44 2.07
CA THR A 172 -5.20 3.16 0.62
C THR A 172 -5.70 1.75 0.33
N ALA A 173 -5.20 0.72 1.01
CA ALA A 173 -5.67 -0.65 0.81
C ALA A 173 -7.14 -0.83 1.19
N LEU A 174 -7.60 -0.23 2.29
CA LEU A 174 -9.04 -0.22 2.65
C LEU A 174 -9.88 0.58 1.66
N MET A 175 -9.35 1.71 1.18
CA MET A 175 -9.98 2.57 0.17
C MET A 175 -10.14 1.86 -1.16
N HIS A 176 -9.28 0.90 -1.49
CA HIS A 176 -9.39 0.08 -2.70
C HIS A 176 -10.42 -1.05 -2.60
N SER A 177 -11.05 -1.24 -1.46
CA SER A 177 -12.06 -2.29 -1.27
C SER A 177 -13.41 -1.91 -1.90
N GLU A 178 -14.12 -2.91 -2.44
CA GLU A 178 -15.52 -2.77 -2.87
C GLU A 178 -16.52 -3.03 -1.71
N ASN A 179 -16.08 -2.83 -0.46
CA ASN A 179 -16.89 -2.98 0.75
C ASN A 179 -16.96 -1.68 1.54
N VAL A 180 -18.18 -1.13 1.71
CA VAL A 180 -18.42 0.13 2.41
C VAL A 180 -17.88 0.15 3.86
N GLU A 181 -17.86 -1.00 4.54
CA GLU A 181 -17.32 -1.07 5.91
C GLU A 181 -15.80 -0.91 5.96
N ASN A 182 -15.08 -1.30 4.90
CA ASN A 182 -13.66 -1.00 4.78
C ASN A 182 -13.44 0.52 4.57
N LEU A 183 -14.32 1.19 3.81
CA LEU A 183 -14.25 2.64 3.64
C LEU A 183 -14.57 3.39 4.93
N ASN A 184 -15.50 2.88 5.76
CA ASN A 184 -15.76 3.40 7.11
C ASN A 184 -14.52 3.26 8.00
N LEU A 185 -13.92 2.07 8.03
CA LEU A 185 -12.69 1.82 8.79
C LEU A 185 -11.53 2.71 8.33
N ALA A 186 -11.40 2.96 7.01
CA ALA A 186 -10.43 3.88 6.45
C ALA A 186 -10.65 5.31 6.95
N SER A 187 -11.91 5.77 7.02
CA SER A 187 -12.27 7.09 7.55
C SER A 187 -11.88 7.23 9.02
N ASP A 188 -12.21 6.24 9.85
CA ASP A 188 -11.90 6.24 11.28
C ASP A 188 -10.38 6.22 11.53
N LEU A 189 -9.66 5.34 10.82
CA LEU A 189 -8.20 5.26 10.89
C LEU A 189 -7.56 6.58 10.47
N LEU A 190 -8.02 7.20 9.38
CA LEU A 190 -7.46 8.45 8.88
C LEU A 190 -7.69 9.61 9.85
N ALA A 191 -8.91 9.72 10.42
CA ALA A 191 -9.23 10.73 11.42
C ALA A 191 -8.37 10.58 12.68
N ALA A 192 -8.25 9.36 13.20
CA ALA A 192 -7.41 9.08 14.37
C ALA A 192 -5.92 9.37 14.09
N SER A 193 -5.46 9.09 12.88
CA SER A 193 -4.07 9.31 12.47
C SER A 193 -3.71 10.77 12.31
N ILE A 194 -4.62 11.60 11.78
CA ILE A 194 -4.46 13.06 11.74
C ILE A 194 -4.29 13.61 13.17
N GLN A 195 -5.05 13.10 14.13
CA GLN A 195 -4.89 13.51 15.52
C GLN A 195 -3.57 13.00 16.13
N ARG A 196 -3.22 11.72 15.89
CA ARG A 196 -2.03 11.07 16.46
C ARG A 196 -0.73 11.67 15.94
N PHE A 197 -0.68 12.09 14.68
CA PHE A 197 0.51 12.62 14.03
C PHE A 197 0.49 14.13 13.83
N LYS A 198 -0.35 14.86 14.57
CA LYS A 198 -0.55 16.32 14.45
C LYS A 198 0.73 17.16 14.48
N ASP A 199 1.77 16.68 15.16
CA ASP A 199 3.07 17.35 15.30
C ASP A 199 4.12 16.87 14.26
N ARG A 200 3.67 16.24 13.17
CA ARG A 200 4.51 15.79 12.04
C ARG A 200 4.00 16.43 10.76
N GLU A 201 4.58 17.56 10.38
CA GLU A 201 4.07 18.41 9.30
C GLU A 201 3.97 17.65 7.96
N ILE A 202 5.00 16.88 7.59
CA ILE A 202 5.03 16.12 6.33
C ILE A 202 3.89 15.08 6.32
N ALA A 203 3.82 14.26 7.37
CA ALA A 203 2.76 13.27 7.52
C ALA A 203 1.37 13.90 7.48
N MET A 204 1.17 15.00 8.21
CA MET A 204 -0.11 15.71 8.30
C MET A 204 -0.60 16.23 6.95
N ASN A 205 0.30 16.79 6.14
CA ASN A 205 -0.05 17.27 4.81
C ASN A 205 -0.52 16.13 3.90
N SER A 206 0.17 14.98 3.94
CA SER A 206 -0.20 13.80 3.16
C SER A 206 -1.52 13.16 3.62
N LEU A 207 -1.70 12.96 4.93
CA LEU A 207 -2.92 12.35 5.49
C LEU A 207 -4.16 13.22 5.22
N LYS A 208 -4.05 14.55 5.34
CA LYS A 208 -5.15 15.46 4.98
C LYS A 208 -5.53 15.37 3.51
N PHE A 209 -4.54 15.21 2.63
CA PHE A 209 -4.78 15.05 1.20
C PHE A 209 -5.51 13.73 0.88
N GLN A 210 -5.26 12.66 1.64
CA GLN A 210 -5.97 11.38 1.50
C GLN A 210 -7.48 11.46 1.80
N VAL A 211 -7.94 12.43 2.58
CA VAL A 211 -9.38 12.58 2.89
C VAL A 211 -10.18 12.75 1.59
N GLY A 212 -9.74 13.61 0.69
CA GLY A 212 -10.41 13.82 -0.59
C GLY A 212 -10.42 12.58 -1.48
N PHE A 213 -9.32 11.82 -1.53
CA PHE A 213 -9.30 10.57 -2.28
C PHE A 213 -10.24 9.51 -1.70
N LEU A 214 -10.35 9.43 -0.38
CA LEU A 214 -11.28 8.51 0.26
C LEU A 214 -12.74 8.86 -0.07
N GLU A 215 -13.07 10.15 -0.07
CA GLU A 215 -14.40 10.64 -0.48
C GLU A 215 -14.68 10.33 -1.95
N ASP A 216 -13.70 10.53 -2.84
CA ASP A 216 -13.81 10.18 -4.25
C ASP A 216 -14.11 8.68 -4.43
N HIS A 217 -13.36 7.81 -3.75
CA HIS A 217 -13.58 6.36 -3.81
C HIS A 217 -14.95 5.97 -3.23
N ARG A 218 -15.35 6.58 -2.11
CA ARG A 218 -16.67 6.37 -1.50
C ARG A 218 -17.79 6.72 -2.46
N SER A 219 -17.68 7.84 -3.18
CA SER A 219 -18.70 8.24 -4.15
C SER A 219 -18.93 7.18 -5.26
N ILE A 220 -17.87 6.47 -5.66
CA ILE A 220 -17.95 5.42 -6.68
C ILE A 220 -18.54 4.14 -6.11
N ILE A 221 -18.15 3.75 -4.89
CA ILE A 221 -18.72 2.59 -4.20
C ILE A 221 -20.19 2.82 -3.83
N ASP A 222 -20.57 4.00 -3.35
CA ASP A 222 -21.96 4.32 -3.04
C ASP A 222 -22.85 4.32 -4.30
N ARG A 223 -22.28 4.74 -5.45
CA ARG A 223 -23.00 4.80 -6.72
C ARG A 223 -23.15 3.44 -7.39
N PHE A 224 -22.08 2.66 -7.47
CA PHE A 224 -22.03 1.43 -8.28
C PHE A 224 -21.92 0.14 -7.45
N GLY A 225 -21.62 0.24 -6.16
CA GLY A 225 -21.32 -0.91 -5.28
C GLY A 225 -19.98 -1.58 -5.56
N ARG A 226 -19.23 -1.10 -6.57
CA ARG A 226 -17.98 -1.69 -7.06
C ARG A 226 -17.19 -0.66 -7.89
N TYR A 227 -15.98 -1.02 -8.31
CA TYR A 227 -15.16 -0.23 -9.21
C TYR A 227 -15.36 -0.66 -10.68
N PRO A 228 -16.03 0.15 -11.51
CA PRO A 228 -16.34 -0.27 -12.88
C PRO A 228 -15.11 -0.49 -13.75
N HIS A 229 -14.02 0.25 -13.50
CA HIS A 229 -12.76 0.12 -14.25
C HIS A 229 -12.09 -1.26 -14.06
N ARG A 230 -12.47 -2.01 -13.03
CA ARG A 230 -11.98 -3.38 -12.78
C ARG A 230 -12.81 -4.45 -13.47
N ASN A 231 -14.01 -4.12 -13.96
CA ASN A 231 -15.00 -5.11 -14.39
C ASN A 231 -14.45 -6.08 -15.43
N SER A 232 -13.88 -5.57 -16.53
CA SER A 232 -13.32 -6.44 -17.58
C SER A 232 -12.19 -7.34 -17.10
N LYS A 233 -11.35 -6.84 -16.18
CA LYS A 233 -10.23 -7.60 -15.59
C LYS A 233 -10.71 -8.67 -14.62
N LEU A 234 -11.87 -8.47 -13.99
CA LEU A 234 -12.48 -9.42 -13.07
C LEU A 234 -13.60 -10.27 -13.73
N GLY A 235 -13.69 -10.27 -15.06
CA GLY A 235 -14.69 -11.05 -15.80
C GLY A 235 -16.14 -10.60 -15.60
N ARG A 236 -16.36 -9.34 -15.21
CA ARG A 236 -17.69 -8.73 -15.00
C ARG A 236 -18.09 -7.90 -16.21
N GLU A 237 -19.38 -7.89 -16.52
CA GLU A 237 -19.95 -6.97 -17.52
C GLU A 237 -20.28 -5.61 -16.91
N ASN A 238 -20.06 -4.54 -17.67
CA ASN A 238 -20.50 -3.19 -17.32
C ASN A 238 -22.00 -3.05 -17.56
N THR A 239 -22.69 -2.41 -16.63
CA THR A 239 -24.00 -1.81 -16.89
C THR A 239 -23.88 -0.61 -17.84
N THR A 240 -25.00 -0.15 -18.39
CA THR A 240 -25.02 1.07 -19.23
C THR A 240 -24.49 2.30 -18.49
N GLU A 241 -24.81 2.44 -17.20
CA GLU A 241 -24.36 3.58 -16.40
C GLU A 241 -22.86 3.53 -16.12
N GLU A 242 -22.35 2.35 -15.78
CA GLU A 242 -20.92 2.11 -15.59
C GLU A 242 -20.12 2.39 -16.87
N GLN A 243 -20.63 1.94 -18.02
CA GLN A 243 -20.00 2.19 -19.31
C GLN A 243 -19.96 3.69 -19.64
N ALA A 244 -21.07 4.41 -19.45
CA ALA A 244 -21.13 5.86 -19.65
C ALA A 244 -20.14 6.61 -18.74
N TRP A 245 -19.98 6.16 -17.49
CA TRP A 245 -19.00 6.74 -16.56
C TRP A 245 -17.55 6.48 -17.01
N LEU A 246 -17.23 5.29 -17.52
CA LEU A 246 -15.90 4.97 -18.05
C LEU A 246 -15.55 5.74 -19.34
N GLU A 247 -16.54 6.13 -20.12
CA GLU A 247 -16.39 6.89 -21.37
C GLU A 247 -16.20 8.39 -21.13
N ASP A 248 -16.70 8.93 -20.01
CA ASP A 248 -16.49 10.34 -19.62
C ASP A 248 -15.04 10.56 -19.11
N LYS A 249 -14.09 10.68 -20.04
CA LYS A 249 -12.66 10.83 -19.74
C LYS A 249 -12.34 12.11 -18.98
N GLU A 250 -13.18 13.14 -19.05
CA GLU A 250 -12.98 14.40 -18.32
C GLU A 250 -13.27 14.22 -16.83
N LYS A 251 -14.34 13.48 -16.49
CA LYS A 251 -14.73 13.25 -15.09
C LYS A 251 -14.11 12.00 -14.46
N LEU A 252 -13.52 11.12 -15.26
CA LEU A 252 -12.91 9.90 -14.74
C LEU A 252 -11.67 10.22 -13.88
N PRO A 253 -11.64 9.82 -12.60
CA PRO A 253 -10.52 10.11 -11.71
C PRO A 253 -9.21 9.50 -12.21
N VAL A 254 -8.08 10.12 -11.84
CA VAL A 254 -6.74 9.67 -12.26
C VAL A 254 -6.46 8.23 -11.79
N TRP A 255 -6.86 7.88 -10.57
CA TRP A 255 -6.69 6.53 -10.04
C TRP A 255 -7.43 5.47 -10.86
N ALA A 256 -8.63 5.79 -11.39
CA ALA A 256 -9.40 4.87 -12.22
C ALA A 256 -8.76 4.65 -13.61
N LYS A 257 -8.01 5.65 -14.10
CA LYS A 257 -7.24 5.56 -15.36
C LYS A 257 -5.94 4.77 -15.20
N SER A 258 -5.41 4.67 -13.99
CA SER A 258 -4.06 4.15 -13.74
C SER A 258 -3.90 2.65 -14.02
N GLN A 259 -4.99 1.88 -14.00
CA GLN A 259 -4.99 0.41 -14.20
C GLN A 259 -5.49 -0.02 -15.59
N GLY A 260 -5.65 0.94 -16.51
CA GLY A 260 -6.13 0.74 -17.88
C GLY A 260 -5.12 0.07 -18.81
#